data_AF-A0A8R1IPG2-F1
#
_entry.id   AF-A0A8R1IPG2-F1
#
_cell.length_a   1.000
_cell.length_b   1.000
_cell.length_c   1.000
_cell.angle_alpha   90.00
_cell.angle_beta   90.00
_cell.angle_gamma   90.00
#
_symmetry.space_group_name_H-M   'P 1'
#
loop_
_entity.id
_entity.type
_entity.pdbx_description
1 polymer ?
#
loop_
_entity_poly.entity_id
_entity_poly.type
_entity_poly.pdbx_seq_one_letter_code
_entity_poly.pdbx_strand_id
1 'polypeptide(L)'
;MFPDQFKLDLKALQHHVHMLSLLLPLTDRELVATEELPDMLSAARNISYIWSKLWRDNKTKIEATKSSNSLAYFPFARETSFQLACSQRALDLYQKRDLRQQLQNFVLNGWVLAEKIESLPPLEKQLIDSDWRNFLSINKSITTILSGVEKLSIEFTIEDHSLKSFGNTLSVLDHINVSTLDFALMIQTLDKLKTMSIGKSKEVSDFEYVLKQMEGLQFAAMRKNGSLTILLAQTDNFFQSFFSKQLKSDW
;
A
#
# COMPACT_ATOMS: atom_id res chain seq x y z
N MET A 1 2.73 14.35 0.37
CA MET A 1 2.16 14.39 1.73
C MET A 1 2.33 13.04 2.46
N PHE A 2 3.36 12.26 2.12
CA PHE A 2 3.64 10.90 2.63
C PHE A 2 4.39 10.77 3.98
N PRO A 3 5.23 11.74 4.44
CA PRO A 3 6.07 11.53 5.63
C PRO A 3 5.31 11.37 6.95
N ASP A 4 4.21 12.11 7.11
CA ASP A 4 3.49 12.17 8.39
C ASP A 4 2.57 10.96 8.59
N GLN A 5 1.97 10.45 7.52
CA GLN A 5 1.14 9.25 7.59
C GLN A 5 1.98 8.00 7.87
N PHE A 6 3.14 7.85 7.21
CA PHE A 6 4.05 6.74 7.49
C PHE A 6 4.58 6.77 8.94
N LYS A 7 4.78 7.96 9.50
CA LYS A 7 5.18 8.13 10.91
C LYS A 7 4.07 7.70 11.88
N LEU A 8 2.80 7.94 11.53
CA LEU A 8 1.65 7.44 12.28
C LEU A 8 1.54 5.93 12.17
N ASP A 9 1.72 5.35 10.99
CA ASP A 9 1.65 3.90 10.77
C ASP A 9 2.78 3.15 11.48
N LEU A 10 4.00 3.72 11.49
CA LEU A 10 5.14 3.14 12.23
C LEU A 10 4.88 3.14 13.73
N LYS A 11 4.30 4.23 14.23
CA LYS A 11 3.95 4.37 15.65
C LYS A 11 2.81 3.42 16.01
N ALA A 12 1.87 3.20 15.10
CA ALA A 12 0.80 2.21 15.25
C ALA A 12 1.34 0.78 15.25
N LEU A 13 2.27 0.43 14.33
CA LEU A 13 2.97 -0.86 14.30
C LEU A 13 3.79 -1.09 15.57
N GLN A 14 4.55 -0.10 16.03
CA GLN A 14 5.28 -0.17 17.30
C GLN A 14 4.32 -0.38 18.49
N HIS A 15 3.17 0.31 18.50
CA HIS A 15 2.14 0.10 19.52
C HIS A 15 1.51 -1.29 19.44
N HIS A 16 1.30 -1.82 18.24
CA HIS A 16 0.73 -3.14 18.01
C HIS A 16 1.69 -4.24 18.47
N VAL A 17 2.96 -4.11 18.09
CA VAL A 17 4.05 -5.00 18.54
C VAL A 17 4.17 -4.97 20.07
N HIS A 18 4.12 -3.78 20.67
CA HIS A 18 4.16 -3.63 22.13
C HIS A 18 2.92 -4.22 22.83
N MET A 19 1.72 -3.99 22.31
CA MET A 19 0.49 -4.61 22.82
C MET A 19 0.52 -6.14 22.71
N LEU A 20 1.06 -6.69 21.61
CA LEU A 20 1.22 -8.13 21.42
C LEU A 20 2.23 -8.72 22.40
N SER A 21 3.30 -7.99 22.74
CA SER A 21 4.27 -8.39 23.77
C SER A 21 3.70 -8.45 25.19
N LEU A 22 2.60 -7.74 25.45
CA LEU A 22 1.91 -7.73 26.75
C LEU A 22 0.80 -8.81 26.84
N LEU A 23 0.35 -9.36 25.71
CA LEU A 23 -0.78 -10.29 25.63
C LEU A 23 -0.37 -11.77 25.42
N LEU A 24 0.88 -12.03 25.08
CA LEU A 24 1.42 -13.38 24.82
C LEU A 24 2.73 -13.59 25.60
N PRO A 25 3.00 -14.79 26.13
CA PRO A 25 4.32 -15.13 26.64
C PRO A 25 5.26 -15.32 25.44
N LEU A 26 5.81 -14.22 24.94
CA LEU A 26 6.85 -14.22 23.92
C LEU A 26 8.09 -14.95 24.45
N THR A 27 8.74 -15.74 23.61
CA THR A 27 10.05 -16.29 23.94
C THR A 27 11.10 -15.18 23.97
N ASP A 28 12.20 -15.36 24.72
CA ASP A 28 13.29 -14.36 24.79
C ASP A 28 13.81 -13.93 23.41
N ARG A 29 13.73 -14.83 22.43
CA ARG A 29 14.13 -14.60 21.03
C ARG A 29 13.15 -13.70 20.27
N GLU A 30 11.86 -13.82 20.55
CA GLU A 30 10.79 -12.99 19.97
C GLU A 30 10.72 -11.63 20.66
N LEU A 31 11.05 -11.56 21.96
CA LEU A 31 11.26 -10.32 22.70
C LEU A 31 12.39 -9.48 22.10
N VAL A 32 13.55 -10.09 21.82
CA VAL A 32 14.66 -9.38 21.15
C VAL A 32 14.26 -8.92 19.74
N ALA A 33 13.57 -9.74 18.96
CA ALA A 33 13.10 -9.35 17.63
C ALA A 33 12.05 -8.22 17.66
N THR A 34 11.22 -8.17 18.71
CA THR A 34 10.23 -7.09 18.92
C THR A 34 10.84 -5.83 19.53
N GLU A 35 11.93 -5.93 20.28
CA GLU A 35 12.74 -4.80 20.77
C GLU A 35 13.58 -4.16 19.67
N GLU A 36 14.11 -4.96 18.73
CA GLU A 36 14.87 -4.46 17.58
C GLU A 36 13.98 -3.99 16.42
N LEU A 37 12.72 -4.45 16.35
CA LEU A 37 11.76 -4.04 15.33
C LEU A 37 11.59 -2.51 15.26
N PRO A 38 11.42 -1.77 16.38
CA PRO A 38 11.40 -0.31 16.40
C PRO A 38 12.61 0.34 15.74
N ASP A 39 13.82 -0.20 15.94
CA ASP A 39 15.05 0.35 15.36
C ASP A 39 15.21 -0.03 13.88
N MET A 40 14.84 -1.25 13.50
CA MET A 40 14.74 -1.66 12.09
C MET A 40 13.68 -0.87 11.32
N LEU A 41 12.52 -0.63 11.94
CA LEU A 41 11.43 0.20 11.42
C LEU A 41 11.80 1.68 11.42
N SER A 42 12.56 2.17 12.40
CA SER A 42 13.12 3.53 12.44
C SER A 42 14.17 3.74 11.35
N ALA A 43 15.01 2.74 11.09
CA ALA A 43 15.93 2.71 9.96
C ALA A 43 15.17 2.68 8.63
N ALA A 44 14.15 1.84 8.50
CA ALA A 44 13.26 1.81 7.34
C ALA A 44 12.47 3.13 7.16
N ARG A 45 12.11 3.81 8.25
CA ARG A 45 11.50 5.15 8.25
C ARG A 45 12.44 6.24 7.82
N ASN A 46 13.68 6.24 8.30
CA ASN A 46 14.70 7.16 7.82
C ASN A 46 14.91 6.96 6.31
N ILE A 47 14.89 5.71 5.84
CA ILE A 47 15.00 5.42 4.42
C ILE A 47 13.74 5.82 3.66
N SER A 48 12.52 5.55 4.14
CA SER A 48 11.24 5.96 3.53
C SER A 48 11.06 7.50 3.50
N TYR A 49 11.52 8.20 4.53
CA TYR A 49 11.62 9.66 4.57
C TYR A 49 12.63 10.19 3.54
N ILE A 50 13.79 9.53 3.42
CA ILE A 50 14.78 9.80 2.38
C ILE A 50 14.19 9.50 0.98
N TRP A 51 13.38 8.46 0.79
CA TRP A 51 12.70 8.12 -0.47
C TRP A 51 11.58 9.10 -0.83
N SER A 52 10.80 9.58 0.14
CA SER A 52 9.73 10.55 -0.10
C SER A 52 10.23 12.00 -0.23
N LYS A 53 11.45 12.27 0.26
CA LYS A 53 12.23 13.47 -0.06
C LYS A 53 12.90 13.33 -1.44
N LEU A 54 13.56 12.21 -1.72
CA LEU A 54 14.14 11.86 -3.03
C LEU A 54 13.10 11.83 -4.15
N TRP A 55 11.89 11.32 -3.94
CA TRP A 55 10.84 11.28 -4.97
C TRP A 55 10.29 12.67 -5.31
N ARG A 56 10.24 13.58 -4.33
CA ARG A 56 9.93 15.00 -4.55
C ARG A 56 11.06 15.76 -5.23
N ASP A 57 12.30 15.44 -4.88
CA ASP A 57 13.51 16.12 -5.37
C ASP A 57 14.02 15.54 -6.71
N ASN A 58 13.66 14.29 -7.08
CA ASN A 58 14.16 13.57 -8.27
C ASN A 58 13.28 13.68 -9.53
N LYS A 59 12.17 14.43 -9.54
CA LYS A 59 11.45 14.70 -10.81
C LYS A 59 12.32 15.48 -11.83
N THR A 60 13.47 16.03 -11.42
CA THR A 60 14.37 16.81 -12.29
C THR A 60 15.85 16.46 -12.20
N LYS A 61 16.28 15.45 -11.42
CA LYS A 61 17.72 15.20 -11.13
C LYS A 61 18.16 13.73 -11.17
N ILE A 62 17.50 12.88 -11.96
CA ILE A 62 17.87 11.45 -12.11
C ILE A 62 19.20 11.22 -12.87
N GLU A 63 19.93 12.25 -13.30
CA GLU A 63 21.27 12.07 -13.90
C GLU A 63 22.46 12.38 -12.98
N ALA A 64 22.27 12.85 -11.75
CA ALA A 64 23.40 13.21 -10.91
C ALA A 64 23.15 13.04 -9.42
N THR A 65 23.45 11.86 -8.86
CA THR A 65 24.40 11.65 -7.73
C THR A 65 24.19 10.33 -6.97
N LYS A 66 25.32 9.70 -6.61
CA LYS A 66 25.49 8.34 -6.07
C LYS A 66 25.58 8.30 -4.52
N SER A 67 24.52 8.54 -3.74
CA SER A 67 24.71 8.52 -2.27
C SER A 67 23.57 8.02 -1.36
N SER A 68 22.53 7.33 -1.85
CA SER A 68 21.45 6.82 -0.98
C SER A 68 21.08 5.36 -1.26
N ASN A 69 22.08 4.46 -1.22
CA ASN A 69 21.93 3.07 -1.66
C ASN A 69 21.71 2.01 -0.56
N SER A 70 21.55 2.32 0.74
CA SER A 70 21.57 1.26 1.78
C SER A 70 20.53 0.15 1.58
N LEU A 71 19.25 0.46 1.30
CA LEU A 71 18.24 -0.56 0.93
C LEU A 71 18.29 -0.98 -0.56
N ALA A 72 19.01 -0.26 -1.42
CA ALA A 72 19.33 -0.74 -2.76
C ALA A 72 20.30 -1.94 -2.70
N TYR A 73 21.13 -2.00 -1.65
CA TYR A 73 21.98 -3.16 -1.35
C TYR A 73 21.23 -4.31 -0.66
N PHE A 74 20.01 -4.09 -0.14
CA PHE A 74 19.18 -5.11 0.51
C PHE A 74 17.78 -5.19 -0.15
N PRO A 75 17.71 -5.63 -1.41
CA PRO A 75 16.47 -5.68 -2.18
C PRO A 75 15.38 -6.52 -1.49
N PHE A 76 15.80 -7.55 -0.76
CA PHE A 76 14.92 -8.42 0.00
C PHE A 76 14.19 -7.68 1.13
N ALA A 77 14.92 -7.02 2.04
CA ALA A 77 14.32 -6.25 3.15
C ALA A 77 13.42 -5.11 2.65
N ARG A 78 13.80 -4.49 1.53
CA ARG A 78 13.00 -3.46 0.86
C ARG A 78 11.66 -4.02 0.39
N GLU A 79 11.68 -5.16 -0.30
CA GLU A 79 10.47 -5.79 -0.81
C GLU A 79 9.57 -6.29 0.32
N THR A 80 10.14 -6.94 1.35
CA THR A 80 9.39 -7.40 2.54
C THR A 80 8.66 -6.23 3.21
N SER A 81 9.38 -5.14 3.48
CA SER A 81 8.80 -3.95 4.11
C SER A 81 7.70 -3.31 3.26
N PHE A 82 7.90 -3.26 1.94
CA PHE A 82 6.90 -2.73 1.02
C PHE A 82 5.63 -3.58 1.00
N GLN A 83 5.74 -4.90 0.87
CA GLN A 83 4.58 -5.80 0.87
C GLN A 83 3.83 -5.80 2.21
N LEU A 84 4.53 -5.64 3.34
CA LEU A 84 3.91 -5.46 4.66
C LEU A 84 3.10 -4.17 4.74
N ALA A 85 3.68 -3.05 4.30
CA ALA A 85 2.98 -1.76 4.28
C ALA A 85 1.74 -1.81 3.37
N CYS A 86 1.84 -2.42 2.19
CA CYS A 86 0.71 -2.63 1.31
C CYS A 86 -0.39 -3.47 1.99
N SER A 87 0.00 -4.52 2.71
CA SER A 87 -0.92 -5.40 3.43
C SER A 87 -1.66 -4.70 4.56
N GLN A 88 -0.95 -3.93 5.37
CA GLN A 88 -1.53 -3.15 6.46
C GLN A 88 -2.54 -2.13 5.92
N ARG A 89 -2.15 -1.33 4.91
CA ARG A 89 -3.05 -0.30 4.35
C ARG A 89 -4.29 -0.88 3.67
N ALA A 90 -4.15 -2.02 3.02
CA ALA A 90 -5.29 -2.74 2.46
C ALA A 90 -6.24 -3.23 3.56
N LEU A 91 -5.69 -3.84 4.62
CA LEU A 91 -6.47 -4.32 5.76
C LEU A 91 -7.20 -3.18 6.48
N ASP A 92 -6.49 -2.09 6.80
CA ASP A 92 -7.06 -0.91 7.45
C ASP A 92 -8.24 -0.35 6.66
N LEU A 93 -8.14 -0.34 5.33
CA LEU A 93 -9.24 0.08 4.46
C LEU A 93 -10.42 -0.90 4.53
N TYR A 94 -10.18 -2.20 4.39
CA TYR A 94 -11.25 -3.20 4.35
C TYR A 94 -12.03 -3.31 5.66
N GLN A 95 -11.41 -2.95 6.78
CA GLN A 95 -12.04 -2.92 8.10
C GLN A 95 -12.84 -1.63 8.38
N LYS A 96 -12.78 -0.61 7.51
CA LYS A 96 -13.54 0.63 7.72
C LYS A 96 -15.05 0.37 7.65
N ARG A 97 -15.77 0.80 8.69
CA ARG A 97 -17.24 0.70 8.76
C ARG A 97 -17.94 1.42 7.61
N ASP A 98 -17.36 2.52 7.13
CA ASP A 98 -17.89 3.35 6.05
C ASP A 98 -17.30 2.99 4.67
N LEU A 99 -16.58 1.87 4.54
CA LEU A 99 -15.94 1.44 3.29
C LEU A 99 -16.93 1.46 2.12
N ARG A 100 -18.11 0.83 2.28
CA ARG A 100 -19.12 0.78 1.22
C ARG A 100 -19.49 2.17 0.73
N GLN A 101 -19.71 3.11 1.65
CA GLN A 101 -20.05 4.49 1.31
C GLN A 101 -18.88 5.19 0.60
N GLN A 102 -17.64 4.99 1.08
CA GLN A 102 -16.45 5.56 0.43
C GLN A 102 -16.28 5.05 -1.01
N LEU A 103 -16.47 3.74 -1.24
CA LEU A 103 -16.38 3.14 -2.56
C LEU A 103 -17.53 3.60 -3.48
N GLN A 104 -18.74 3.72 -2.96
CA GLN A 104 -19.88 4.27 -3.72
C GLN A 104 -19.67 5.73 -4.10
N ASN A 105 -19.13 6.55 -3.19
CA ASN A 105 -18.77 7.93 -3.48
C ASN A 105 -17.70 8.00 -4.58
N PHE A 106 -16.72 7.09 -4.55
CA PHE A 106 -15.72 7.00 -5.60
C PHE A 106 -16.32 6.67 -6.98
N VAL A 107 -17.25 5.71 -7.04
CA VAL A 107 -18.01 5.38 -8.27
C VAL A 107 -18.78 6.59 -8.79
N LEU A 108 -19.56 7.25 -7.91
CA LEU A 108 -20.40 8.38 -8.29
C LEU A 108 -19.58 9.53 -8.87
N ASN A 109 -18.49 9.91 -8.21
CA ASN A 109 -17.63 10.99 -8.69
C ASN A 109 -16.91 10.62 -9.98
N GLY A 110 -16.51 9.35 -10.15
CA GLY A 110 -15.96 8.87 -11.42
C GLY A 110 -16.97 9.01 -12.56
N TRP A 111 -18.23 8.64 -12.32
CA TRP A 111 -19.30 8.78 -13.31
C TRP A 111 -19.60 10.24 -13.65
N VAL A 112 -19.76 11.11 -12.64
CA VAL A 112 -19.98 12.55 -12.84
C VAL A 112 -18.82 13.19 -13.62
N LEU A 113 -17.57 12.81 -13.31
CA LEU A 113 -16.42 13.28 -14.09
C LEU A 113 -16.47 12.78 -15.54
N ALA A 114 -16.85 11.51 -15.77
CA ALA A 114 -16.98 10.96 -17.11
C ALA A 114 -18.03 11.71 -17.95
N GLU A 115 -19.19 12.04 -17.36
CA GLU A 115 -20.22 12.86 -18.03
C GLU A 115 -19.69 14.26 -18.37
N LYS A 116 -18.92 14.86 -17.45
CA LYS A 116 -18.31 16.17 -17.68
C LYS A 116 -17.35 16.13 -18.87
N ILE A 117 -16.51 15.10 -18.95
CA ILE A 117 -15.58 14.89 -20.07
C ILE A 117 -16.36 14.63 -21.37
N GLU A 118 -17.43 13.84 -21.31
CA GLU A 118 -18.27 13.53 -22.46
C GLU A 118 -18.90 14.79 -23.07
N SER A 119 -19.21 15.79 -22.24
CA SER A 119 -19.77 17.09 -22.65
C SER A 119 -18.77 18.08 -23.28
N LEU A 120 -17.48 17.76 -23.30
CA LEU A 120 -16.45 18.64 -23.88
C LEU A 120 -16.61 18.83 -25.39
N PRO A 121 -16.17 19.98 -25.95
CA PRO A 121 -16.08 20.19 -27.38
C PRO A 121 -15.22 19.10 -28.06
N PRO A 122 -15.52 18.70 -29.32
CA PRO A 122 -14.81 17.62 -30.00
C PRO A 122 -13.29 17.77 -30.01
N LEU A 123 -12.79 19.01 -30.17
CA LEU A 123 -11.35 19.29 -30.17
C LEU A 123 -10.69 18.99 -28.82
N GLU A 124 -11.31 19.39 -27.72
CA GLU A 124 -10.81 19.10 -26.37
C GLU A 124 -10.94 17.61 -26.05
N LYS A 125 -12.01 16.99 -26.51
CA LYS A 125 -12.26 15.56 -26.32
C LYS A 125 -11.29 14.68 -27.11
N GLN A 126 -10.77 15.15 -28.24
CA GLN A 126 -9.68 14.48 -28.96
C GLN A 126 -8.36 14.56 -28.21
N LEU A 127 -8.15 15.61 -27.40
CA LEU A 127 -6.95 15.72 -26.59
C LEU A 127 -6.94 14.63 -25.54
N ILE A 128 -8.06 14.34 -24.86
CA ILE A 128 -8.18 13.23 -23.92
C ILE A 128 -8.51 11.96 -24.73
N ASP A 129 -7.51 11.12 -24.97
CA ASP A 129 -7.67 9.78 -25.56
C ASP A 129 -8.86 9.01 -24.94
N SER A 130 -9.31 7.92 -25.57
CA SER A 130 -10.50 7.16 -25.12
C SER A 130 -10.42 6.59 -23.70
N ASP A 131 -9.27 6.70 -23.05
CA ASP A 131 -8.94 6.22 -21.71
C ASP A 131 -9.82 6.78 -20.59
N TRP A 132 -10.44 7.94 -20.79
CA TRP A 132 -11.40 8.49 -19.80
C TRP A 132 -12.63 7.59 -19.62
N ARG A 133 -12.95 6.73 -20.61
CA ARG A 133 -14.06 5.77 -20.50
C ARG A 133 -13.84 4.75 -19.38
N ASN A 134 -12.62 4.61 -18.87
CA ASN A 134 -12.34 3.77 -17.70
C ASN A 134 -13.02 4.29 -16.42
N PHE A 135 -13.40 5.57 -16.36
CA PHE A 135 -14.23 6.05 -15.25
C PHE A 135 -15.63 5.41 -15.23
N LEU A 136 -16.16 5.02 -16.39
CA LEU A 136 -17.46 4.34 -16.50
C LEU A 136 -17.39 2.88 -16.01
N SER A 137 -16.22 2.25 -16.04
CA SER A 137 -16.04 0.85 -15.61
C SER A 137 -15.75 0.70 -14.12
N ILE A 138 -15.50 1.79 -13.38
CA ILE A 138 -15.21 1.78 -11.93
C ILE A 138 -16.29 0.99 -11.16
N ASN A 139 -17.56 1.16 -11.50
CA ASN A 139 -18.66 0.48 -10.80
C ASN A 139 -18.52 -1.06 -10.82
N LYS A 140 -18.09 -1.61 -11.97
CA LYS A 140 -17.87 -3.07 -12.10
C LYS A 140 -16.75 -3.52 -11.19
N SER A 141 -15.62 -2.81 -11.21
CA SER A 141 -14.46 -3.11 -10.36
C SER A 141 -14.79 -3.00 -8.87
N ILE A 142 -15.52 -1.94 -8.47
CA ILE A 142 -15.96 -1.73 -7.09
C ILE A 142 -16.93 -2.81 -6.61
N THR A 143 -17.85 -3.27 -7.48
CA THR A 143 -18.76 -4.38 -7.15
C THR A 143 -17.97 -5.67 -6.87
N THR A 144 -16.96 -5.97 -7.69
CA THR A 144 -16.07 -7.12 -7.47
C THR A 144 -15.29 -6.99 -6.16
N ILE A 145 -14.72 -5.82 -5.88
CA ILE A 145 -13.98 -5.55 -4.64
C ILE A 145 -14.88 -5.72 -3.42
N LEU A 146 -16.08 -5.12 -3.42
CA LEU A 146 -17.03 -5.24 -2.32
C LEU A 146 -17.44 -6.69 -2.07
N SER A 147 -17.73 -7.46 -3.12
CA SER A 147 -18.04 -8.88 -2.98
C SER A 147 -16.87 -9.69 -2.40
N GLY A 148 -15.63 -9.34 -2.77
CA GLY A 148 -14.42 -9.93 -2.19
C GLY A 148 -14.27 -9.60 -0.71
N VAL A 149 -14.47 -8.33 -0.33
CA VAL A 149 -14.42 -7.88 1.07
C VAL A 149 -15.53 -8.51 1.91
N GLU A 150 -16.76 -8.62 1.40
CA GLU A 150 -17.87 -9.27 2.11
C GLU A 150 -17.61 -10.76 2.39
N LYS A 151 -16.86 -11.43 1.51
CA LYS A 151 -16.45 -12.83 1.68
C LYS A 151 -15.24 -12.99 2.61
N LEU A 152 -14.59 -11.89 3.02
CA LEU A 152 -13.56 -11.96 4.05
C LEU A 152 -14.21 -12.26 5.41
N SER A 153 -14.26 -13.54 5.77
CA SER A 153 -14.52 -13.95 7.15
C SER A 153 -13.21 -13.79 7.93
N ILE A 154 -12.98 -12.61 8.51
CA ILE A 154 -11.71 -12.32 9.19
C ILE A 154 -11.75 -12.91 10.60
N GLU A 155 -11.28 -14.16 10.72
CA GLU A 155 -10.68 -14.67 11.94
C GLU A 155 -9.19 -14.89 11.64
N PHE A 156 -8.32 -14.08 12.23
CA PHE A 156 -6.88 -14.27 12.11
C PHE A 156 -6.44 -15.39 13.05
N THR A 157 -6.42 -16.62 12.54
CA THR A 157 -5.78 -17.74 13.23
C THR A 157 -4.30 -17.74 12.90
N ILE A 158 -3.48 -17.68 13.95
CA ILE A 158 -2.03 -17.82 13.87
C ILE A 158 -1.73 -19.27 14.23
N GLU A 159 -1.35 -20.07 13.24
CA GLU A 159 -1.07 -21.50 13.43
C GLU A 159 0.22 -21.74 14.27
N ASP A 160 1.17 -20.80 14.20
CA ASP A 160 2.41 -20.76 14.97
C ASP A 160 2.99 -19.33 14.98
N HIS A 161 3.96 -19.04 15.85
CA HIS A 161 4.53 -17.69 16.00
C HIS A 161 5.60 -17.32 14.93
N SER A 162 5.65 -18.01 13.80
CA SER A 162 6.60 -17.70 12.71
C SER A 162 6.15 -16.52 11.84
N LEU A 163 7.10 -15.80 11.24
CA LEU A 163 6.80 -14.76 10.25
C LEU A 163 6.12 -15.36 9.01
N LYS A 164 6.47 -16.61 8.64
CA LYS A 164 5.80 -17.35 7.56
C LYS A 164 4.31 -17.52 7.84
N SER A 165 3.95 -17.94 9.06
CA SER A 165 2.54 -18.10 9.46
C SER A 165 1.81 -16.77 9.45
N PHE A 166 2.44 -15.70 9.94
CA PHE A 166 1.91 -14.34 9.81
C PHE A 166 1.66 -13.93 8.34
N GLY A 167 2.59 -14.25 7.44
CA GLY A 167 2.42 -14.05 6.00
C GLY A 167 1.23 -14.84 5.42
N ASN A 168 1.06 -16.09 5.82
CA ASN A 168 -0.09 -16.92 5.43
C ASN A 168 -1.41 -16.28 5.88
N THR A 169 -1.48 -15.81 7.13
CA THR A 169 -2.64 -15.09 7.67
C THR A 169 -3.01 -13.87 6.81
N LEU A 170 -2.02 -13.10 6.34
CA LEU A 170 -2.24 -11.92 5.49
C LEU A 170 -2.50 -12.24 4.00
N SER A 171 -2.28 -13.48 3.57
CA SER A 171 -2.49 -13.90 2.18
C SER A 171 -3.96 -13.89 1.76
N VAL A 172 -4.89 -13.98 2.73
CA VAL A 172 -6.34 -13.90 2.47
C VAL A 172 -6.75 -12.63 1.74
N LEU A 173 -5.98 -11.56 1.90
CA LEU A 173 -6.19 -10.27 1.26
C LEU A 173 -5.87 -10.31 -0.24
N ASP A 174 -5.06 -11.28 -0.70
CA ASP A 174 -4.74 -11.47 -2.14
C ASP A 174 -5.93 -12.00 -2.94
N HIS A 175 -6.97 -12.50 -2.26
CA HIS A 175 -8.22 -12.93 -2.90
C HIS A 175 -9.09 -11.75 -3.38
N ILE A 176 -8.79 -10.52 -2.94
CA ILE A 176 -9.51 -9.33 -3.39
C ILE A 176 -8.84 -8.80 -4.66
N ASN A 177 -9.54 -8.95 -5.79
CA ASN A 177 -9.01 -8.49 -7.07
C ASN A 177 -9.18 -6.97 -7.25
N VAL A 178 -8.14 -6.21 -6.87
CA VAL A 178 -8.07 -4.75 -7.09
C VAL A 178 -7.45 -4.36 -8.43
N SER A 179 -6.79 -5.31 -9.13
CA SER A 179 -6.09 -5.07 -10.41
C SER A 179 -6.99 -4.58 -11.56
N THR A 180 -8.31 -4.61 -11.35
CA THR A 180 -9.33 -4.10 -12.28
C THR A 180 -9.46 -2.56 -12.25
N LEU A 181 -8.76 -1.87 -11.34
CA LEU A 181 -8.67 -0.40 -11.29
C LEU A 181 -7.28 0.06 -11.75
N ASP A 182 -7.23 0.84 -12.83
CA ASP A 182 -5.98 1.47 -13.28
C ASP A 182 -5.82 2.85 -12.65
N PHE A 183 -5.26 2.88 -11.44
CA PHE A 183 -5.01 4.13 -10.72
C PHE A 183 -3.99 5.04 -11.43
N ALA A 184 -3.01 4.47 -12.13
CA ALA A 184 -2.01 5.25 -12.85
C ALA A 184 -2.66 6.05 -13.99
N LEU A 185 -3.53 5.38 -14.75
CA LEU A 185 -4.30 6.00 -15.81
C LEU A 185 -5.29 7.03 -15.31
N MET A 186 -5.96 6.78 -14.17
CA MET A 186 -6.85 7.76 -13.55
C MET A 186 -6.10 9.03 -13.15
N ILE A 187 -4.93 8.90 -12.52
CA ILE A 187 -4.07 10.03 -12.13
C ILE A 187 -3.60 10.80 -13.36
N GLN A 188 -3.10 10.09 -14.39
CA GLN A 188 -2.66 10.72 -15.63
C GLN A 188 -3.79 11.48 -16.32
N THR A 189 -4.99 10.90 -16.35
CA THR A 189 -6.17 11.53 -16.94
C THR A 189 -6.56 12.78 -16.15
N LEU A 190 -6.55 12.74 -14.82
CA LEU A 190 -6.73 13.92 -13.97
C LEU A 190 -5.73 15.03 -14.26
N ASP A 191 -4.44 14.70 -14.35
CA ASP A 191 -3.39 15.68 -14.60
C ASP A 191 -3.58 16.35 -15.97
N LYS A 192 -4.05 15.59 -16.97
CA LYS A 192 -4.42 16.11 -18.28
C LYS A 192 -5.64 17.04 -18.21
N LEU A 193 -6.71 16.61 -17.53
CA LEU A 193 -7.94 17.39 -17.33
C LEU A 193 -7.67 18.74 -16.67
N LYS A 194 -6.76 18.80 -15.70
CA LYS A 194 -6.34 20.03 -15.02
C LYS A 194 -5.76 21.09 -15.95
N THR A 195 -5.25 20.70 -17.13
CA THR A 195 -4.71 21.62 -18.14
C THR A 195 -5.77 22.13 -19.12
N MET A 196 -6.99 21.61 -19.06
CA MET A 196 -8.06 21.89 -20.02
C MET A 196 -9.06 22.91 -19.49
N SER A 197 -10.07 23.26 -20.29
CA SER A 197 -11.10 24.23 -19.93
C SER A 197 -11.85 23.86 -18.64
N ILE A 198 -12.05 22.56 -18.40
CA ILE A 198 -12.71 22.02 -17.20
C ILE A 198 -11.76 21.79 -16.02
N GLY A 199 -10.48 22.14 -16.11
CA GLY A 199 -9.49 21.77 -15.11
C GLY A 199 -9.73 22.32 -13.69
N LYS A 200 -10.53 23.39 -13.57
CA LYS A 200 -10.96 23.98 -12.29
C LYS A 200 -12.41 23.66 -11.92
N SER A 201 -13.04 22.72 -12.63
CA SER A 201 -14.43 22.35 -12.37
C SER A 201 -14.54 21.55 -11.07
N LYS A 202 -15.73 21.60 -10.48
CA LYS A 202 -16.01 20.88 -9.24
C LYS A 202 -15.83 19.37 -9.42
N GLU A 203 -16.21 18.84 -10.56
CA GLU A 203 -16.12 17.42 -10.89
C GLU A 203 -14.65 16.93 -10.89
N VAL A 204 -13.73 17.73 -11.42
CA VAL A 204 -12.29 17.42 -11.39
C VAL A 204 -11.75 17.46 -9.96
N SER A 205 -12.10 18.47 -9.16
CA SER A 205 -11.64 18.58 -7.77
C SER A 205 -12.23 17.51 -6.85
N ASP A 206 -13.53 17.21 -7.01
CA ASP A 206 -14.24 16.22 -6.19
C ASP A 206 -13.70 14.82 -6.50
N PHE A 207 -13.47 14.50 -7.78
CA PHE A 207 -12.86 13.23 -8.15
C PHE A 207 -11.42 13.11 -7.65
N GLU A 208 -10.61 14.17 -7.73
CA GLU A 208 -9.26 14.18 -7.14
C GLU A 208 -9.31 13.90 -5.63
N TYR A 209 -10.26 14.51 -4.93
CA TYR A 209 -10.42 14.33 -3.49
C TYR A 209 -10.76 12.87 -3.15
N VAL A 210 -11.75 12.27 -3.81
CA VAL A 210 -12.11 10.87 -3.53
C VAL A 210 -11.03 9.89 -3.97
N LEU A 211 -10.30 10.15 -5.05
CA LEU A 211 -9.18 9.32 -5.48
C LEU A 211 -8.06 9.27 -4.43
N LYS A 212 -7.80 10.39 -3.74
CA LYS A 212 -6.86 10.44 -2.59
C LYS A 212 -7.34 9.60 -1.42
N GLN A 213 -8.66 9.56 -1.15
CA GLN A 213 -9.22 8.70 -0.10
C GLN A 213 -9.08 7.21 -0.42
N MET A 214 -8.91 6.85 -1.70
CA MET A 214 -8.70 5.48 -2.17
C MET A 214 -7.23 5.01 -2.05
N GLU A 215 -6.37 5.71 -1.28
CA GLU A 215 -4.97 5.32 -1.07
C GLU A 215 -4.83 3.85 -0.62
N GLY A 216 -5.71 3.37 0.26
CA GLY A 216 -5.71 1.96 0.69
C GLY A 216 -5.94 0.97 -0.44
N LEU A 217 -6.78 1.31 -1.44
CA LEU A 217 -6.97 0.46 -2.63
C LEU A 217 -5.77 0.52 -3.56
N GLN A 218 -5.09 1.67 -3.67
CA GLN A 218 -3.86 1.77 -4.45
C GLN A 218 -2.77 0.86 -3.87
N PHE A 219 -2.62 0.85 -2.54
CA PHE A 219 -1.72 -0.09 -1.85
C PHE A 219 -2.15 -1.54 -2.03
N ALA A 220 -3.45 -1.83 -1.97
CA ALA A 220 -3.95 -3.17 -2.25
C ALA A 220 -3.61 -3.64 -3.67
N ALA A 221 -3.72 -2.77 -4.68
CA ALA A 221 -3.33 -3.06 -6.06
C ALA A 221 -1.81 -3.28 -6.25
N MET A 222 -0.98 -2.75 -5.35
CA MET A 222 0.48 -2.92 -5.37
C MET A 222 0.95 -4.20 -4.67
N ARG A 223 0.05 -4.95 -4.02
CA ARG A 223 0.37 -6.25 -3.45
C ARG A 223 0.75 -7.24 -4.55
N LYS A 224 1.78 -8.02 -4.29
CA LYS A 224 2.16 -9.15 -5.15
C LYS A 224 1.62 -10.43 -4.51
N ASN A 225 0.64 -11.05 -5.16
CA ASN A 225 -0.03 -12.24 -4.63
C ASN A 225 0.98 -13.32 -4.22
N GLY A 226 0.86 -13.80 -2.98
CA GLY A 226 1.74 -14.83 -2.39
C GLY A 226 3.18 -14.37 -2.07
N SER A 227 3.58 -13.17 -2.47
CA SER A 227 4.95 -12.67 -2.28
C SER A 227 5.29 -12.48 -0.80
N LEU A 228 4.36 -11.93 -0.02
CA LEU A 228 4.61 -11.61 1.39
C LEU A 228 4.94 -12.86 2.22
N THR A 229 4.20 -13.95 2.04
CA THR A 229 4.49 -15.24 2.69
C THR A 229 5.91 -15.73 2.38
N ILE A 230 6.32 -15.67 1.11
CA ILE A 230 7.65 -16.12 0.68
C ILE A 230 8.73 -15.25 1.32
N LEU A 231 8.54 -13.93 1.30
CA LEU A 231 9.46 -12.97 1.89
C LEU A 231 9.60 -13.14 3.40
N LEU A 232 8.50 -13.40 4.10
CA LEU A 232 8.55 -13.62 5.54
C LEU A 232 9.17 -14.97 5.90
N ALA A 233 8.89 -16.03 5.14
CA ALA A 233 9.55 -17.33 5.33
C ALA A 233 11.07 -17.26 5.11
N GLN A 234 11.53 -16.50 4.11
CA GLN A 234 12.96 -16.26 3.89
C GLN A 234 13.59 -15.45 5.03
N THR A 235 12.82 -14.54 5.63
CA THR A 235 13.24 -13.76 6.80
C THR A 235 13.40 -14.66 8.03
N ASP A 236 12.44 -15.54 8.29
CA ASP A 236 12.54 -16.57 9.34
C ASP A 236 13.80 -17.43 9.17
N ASN A 237 14.01 -17.97 7.97
CA ASN A 237 15.16 -18.83 7.68
C ASN A 237 16.49 -18.10 7.86
N PHE A 238 16.55 -16.81 7.49
CA PHE A 238 17.74 -15.98 7.72
C PHE A 238 18.02 -15.83 9.21
N PHE A 239 17.03 -15.43 10.01
CA PHE A 239 17.21 -15.24 11.44
C PHE A 239 17.59 -16.55 12.14
N GLN A 240 16.89 -17.65 11.82
CA GLN A 240 17.26 -18.97 12.33
C GLN A 240 18.71 -19.31 11.99
N SER A 241 19.14 -19.14 10.75
CA SER A 241 20.50 -19.48 10.32
C SER A 241 21.57 -18.57 10.93
N PHE A 242 21.31 -17.27 11.01
CA PHE A 242 22.24 -16.26 11.51
C PHE A 242 22.50 -16.45 13.00
N PHE A 243 21.44 -16.54 13.80
CA PHE A 243 21.55 -16.71 15.25
C PHE A 243 21.94 -18.13 15.67
N SER A 244 21.64 -19.16 14.87
CA SER A 244 22.15 -20.52 15.14
C SER A 244 23.64 -20.67 14.86
N LYS A 245 24.24 -19.80 14.03
CA LYS A 245 25.69 -19.74 13.82
C LYS A 245 26.42 -19.05 14.96
N GLN A 246 25.84 -18.04 15.60
CA GLN A 246 26.43 -17.39 16.78
C GLN A 246 26.57 -18.35 17.97
N LEU A 247 25.61 -19.26 18.18
CA LEU A 247 25.69 -20.28 19.24
C LEU A 247 26.78 -21.33 19.03
N LYS A 248 27.32 -21.46 17.81
CA LYS A 248 28.38 -22.43 17.48
C LYS A 248 29.78 -21.82 17.47
N SER A 249 29.94 -20.50 17.63
CA SER A 249 31.24 -19.84 17.61
C SER A 249 31.86 -19.62 19.01
N ASP A 250 31.23 -20.11 20.07
CA ASP A 250 31.76 -20.06 21.44
C ASP A 250 32.48 -21.37 21.84
N TRP A 251 33.36 -21.87 20.97
CA TRP A 251 34.32 -22.95 21.27
C TRP A 251 35.69 -22.65 20.65
#